data_AF-R7WIS2-F1
#
_entry.id   AF-R7WIS2-F1
#
_cell.length_a   1.000
_cell.length_b   1.000
_cell.length_c   1.000
_cell.angle_alpha   90.00
_cell.angle_beta   90.00
_cell.angle_gamma   90.00
#
_symmetry.space_group_name_H-M   'P 1'
#
loop_
_entity.id
_entity.type
_entity.pdbx_description
1 polymer ?
#
loop_
_entity_poly.entity_id
_entity_poly.type
_entity_poly.pdbx_seq_one_letter_code
_entity_poly.pdbx_strand_id
1 'polypeptide(L)'
;MMTDPADRDGLPAGVVQAEPWNGIGNEFTGVRFRKVFTRNGERLQIDVPRSGSSILLDPMALEVVADQKPEFFTHLIATRLGAVED
;
A
#
# COMPACT_ATOMS: atom_id res chain seq x y z
N MET A 1 18.56 11.65 -17.50
CA MET A 1 17.77 11.70 -16.25
C MET A 1 16.38 11.23 -16.60
N MET A 2 16.09 9.97 -16.33
CA MET A 2 14.76 9.38 -16.57
C MET A 2 14.01 9.57 -15.26
N THR A 3 13.07 10.51 -15.22
CA THR A 3 12.19 10.71 -14.07
C THR A 3 11.40 9.42 -13.85
N ASP A 4 11.53 8.84 -12.65
CA ASP A 4 10.77 7.65 -12.28
C ASP A 4 9.26 8.02 -12.31
N PRO A 5 8.41 7.32 -13.08
CA PRO A 5 6.96 7.53 -13.06
C PRO A 5 6.32 7.35 -11.66
N ALA A 6 7.09 6.85 -10.69
CA ALA A 6 6.80 6.89 -9.25
C ALA A 6 6.57 8.30 -8.69
N ASP A 7 7.13 9.34 -9.31
CA ASP A 7 7.03 10.72 -8.81
C ASP A 7 5.70 11.40 -9.25
N ARG A 8 4.58 10.69 -9.09
CA ARG A 8 3.24 11.26 -9.28
C ARG A 8 3.00 12.33 -8.22
N ASP A 9 3.32 13.57 -8.62
CA ASP A 9 2.73 14.86 -8.24
C ASP A 9 2.04 14.91 -6.86
N GLY A 10 2.86 15.11 -5.83
CA GLY A 10 2.41 15.65 -4.55
C GLY A 10 2.19 14.64 -3.43
N LEU A 11 2.21 15.16 -2.21
CA LEU A 11 1.84 14.39 -1.03
C LEU A 11 0.32 14.14 -1.08
N PRO A 12 -0.16 12.95 -0.68
CA PRO A 12 -1.60 12.69 -0.55
C PRO A 12 -2.28 13.74 0.33
N ALA A 13 -3.58 13.94 0.15
CA ALA A 13 -4.33 14.90 0.95
C ALA A 13 -4.14 14.64 2.46
N GLY A 14 -3.78 15.69 3.21
CA GLY A 14 -3.53 15.61 4.66
C GLY A 14 -2.13 15.13 5.06
N VAL A 15 -1.30 14.70 4.11
CA VAL A 15 0.11 14.38 4.34
C VAL A 15 0.95 15.66 4.25
N VAL A 16 1.80 15.88 5.26
CA VAL A 16 2.67 17.07 5.38
C VAL A 16 4.14 16.77 5.11
N GLN A 17 4.55 15.51 5.27
CA GLN A 17 5.91 15.05 5.01
C GLN A 17 5.89 13.56 4.62
N ALA A 18 6.87 13.13 3.85
CA ALA A 18 7.05 11.72 3.50
C ALA A 18 8.52 11.33 3.57
N GLU A 19 8.78 10.10 3.99
CA GLU A 19 10.08 9.44 3.85
C GLU A 19 10.30 8.96 2.41
N PRO A 20 11.53 8.58 2.03
CA PRO A 20 11.80 7.96 0.75
C PRO A 20 10.98 6.68 0.52
N TRP A 21 10.70 6.39 -0.74
CA TRP A 21 10.08 5.13 -1.14
C TRP A 21 11.03 3.95 -0.96
N ASN A 22 10.47 2.86 -0.44
CA ASN A 22 11.03 1.51 -0.50
C ASN A 22 10.09 0.65 -1.34
N GLY A 23 10.52 -0.54 -1.77
CA GLY A 23 9.67 -1.40 -2.57
C GLY A 23 10.08 -2.86 -2.58
N ILE A 24 9.09 -3.70 -2.89
CA ILE A 24 9.24 -5.13 -3.14
C ILE A 24 8.50 -5.47 -4.43
N GLY A 25 8.99 -6.43 -5.19
CA GLY A 25 8.36 -6.81 -6.44
C GLY A 25 8.90 -8.10 -7.02
N ASN A 26 8.20 -8.58 -8.04
CA ASN A 26 8.55 -9.73 -8.86
C ASN A 26 8.25 -9.44 -10.34
N GLU A 27 8.32 -10.46 -11.19
CA GLU A 27 8.08 -10.37 -12.63
C GLU A 27 6.64 -10.00 -13.03
N PHE A 28 5.69 -10.08 -12.09
CA PHE A 28 4.27 -9.81 -12.35
C PHE A 28 3.81 -8.47 -11.78
N THR A 29 4.36 -8.05 -10.64
CA THR A 29 3.94 -6.82 -9.95
C THR A 29 5.01 -6.27 -9.01
N GLY A 30 4.88 -4.99 -8.65
CA GLY A 30 5.66 -4.32 -7.63
C GLY A 30 4.78 -3.48 -6.74
N VAL A 31 5.11 -3.47 -5.44
CA VAL A 31 4.50 -2.62 -4.44
C VAL A 31 5.60 -1.73 -3.87
N ARG A 32 5.32 -0.43 -3.79
CA ARG A 32 6.18 0.52 -3.08
C ARG A 32 5.48 1.02 -1.84
N PHE A 33 6.26 1.32 -0.83
CA PHE A 33 5.77 1.79 0.44
C PHE A 33 6.70 2.83 1.05
N ARG A 34 6.15 3.72 1.87
CA ARG A 34 6.91 4.70 2.65
C ARG A 34 6.13 5.09 3.88
N LYS A 35 6.83 5.56 4.90
CA LYS A 35 6.18 6.29 5.99
C LYS A 35 5.84 7.70 5.53
N VAL A 36 4.66 8.16 5.90
CA VAL A 36 4.21 9.52 5.71
C VAL A 36 3.69 10.11 7.01
N PHE A 37 3.80 11.41 7.17
CA PHE A 37 3.37 12.14 8.35
C PHE A 37 2.17 13.00 8.01
N THR A 38 1.12 12.90 8.82
CA THR A 38 -0.06 13.77 8.78
C THR A 38 -0.10 14.62 10.05
N ARG A 39 -1.05 15.56 10.15
CA ARG A 39 -1.31 16.24 11.43
C ARG A 39 -1.81 15.30 12.54
N ASN A 40 -2.33 14.12 12.16
CA ASN A 40 -2.93 13.14 13.05
C ASN A 40 -2.01 11.92 13.27
N GLY A 41 -0.70 12.12 13.15
CA GLY A 41 0.32 11.09 13.32
C GLY A 41 0.79 10.46 12.00
N GLU A 42 1.61 9.42 12.13
CA GLU A 42 2.23 8.71 11.02
C GLU A 42 1.28 7.73 10.34
N ARG A 43 1.50 7.48 9.05
CA ARG A 43 0.80 6.49 8.23
C ARG A 43 1.81 5.71 7.39
N LEU A 44 1.50 4.46 7.08
CA LEU A 44 2.17 3.72 6.03
C LEU A 44 1.42 3.98 4.71
N GLN A 45 2.09 4.61 3.76
CA GLN A 45 1.58 4.69 2.39
C GLN A 45 2.02 3.45 1.62
N ILE A 46 1.07 2.79 1.00
CA ILE A 46 1.31 1.70 0.04
C ILE A 46 0.79 2.15 -1.32
N ASP A 47 1.56 1.89 -2.37
CA ASP A 47 1.19 2.21 -3.75
C ASP A 47 1.57 1.05 -4.68
N VAL A 48 0.66 0.75 -5.60
CA VAL A 48 0.82 -0.26 -6.64
C VAL A 48 0.79 0.45 -8.00
N PRO A 49 1.97 0.80 -8.57
CA PRO A 49 2.04 1.63 -9.76
C PRO A 49 1.27 1.05 -10.95
N ARG A 50 1.31 -0.28 -11.10
CA ARG A 50 0.67 -1.01 -12.21
C ARG A 50 -0.85 -0.81 -12.24
N SER A 51 -1.51 -0.82 -11.08
CA SER A 51 -2.97 -0.67 -10.98
C SER A 51 -3.40 0.76 -10.61
N GLY A 52 -2.45 1.62 -10.20
CA GLY A 52 -2.74 2.95 -9.65
C GLY A 52 -3.43 2.90 -8.28
N SER A 53 -3.45 1.75 -7.62
CA SER A 53 -4.06 1.60 -6.30
C SER A 53 -3.12 2.15 -5.22
N SER A 54 -3.64 2.94 -4.29
CA SER A 54 -2.89 3.41 -3.13
C SER A 54 -3.77 3.44 -1.87
N ILE A 55 -3.15 3.23 -0.72
CA ILE A 55 -3.79 3.27 0.59
C ILE A 55 -2.86 3.91 1.63
N LEU A 56 -3.44 4.58 2.62
CA LEU A 56 -2.78 5.05 3.83
C LEU A 56 -3.29 4.23 5.02
N LEU A 57 -2.40 3.52 5.70
CA LEU A 57 -2.72 2.75 6.90
C LEU A 57 -2.20 3.49 8.13
N ASP A 58 -3.06 3.71 9.11
CA ASP A 58 -2.61 4.14 10.43
C ASP A 58 -2.05 2.96 11.23
N PRO A 59 -1.38 3.22 12.37
CA PRO A 59 -0.80 2.15 13.17
C PRO A 59 -1.83 1.10 13.61
N MET A 60 -3.05 1.50 13.96
CA MET A 60 -4.09 0.55 14.41
C MET A 60 -4.53 -0.37 13.27
N ALA A 61 -4.78 0.19 12.08
CA ALA A 61 -5.10 -0.60 10.90
C ALA A 61 -3.94 -1.54 10.52
N LEU A 62 -2.70 -1.09 10.67
CA LEU A 62 -1.52 -1.92 10.40
C LEU A 62 -1.42 -3.09 11.37
N GLU A 63 -1.65 -2.88 12.67
CA GLU A 63 -1.68 -3.95 13.67
C GLU A 63 -2.79 -4.98 13.35
N VAL A 64 -3.99 -4.52 13.01
CA VAL A 64 -5.09 -5.42 12.61
C VAL A 64 -4.72 -6.28 11.41
N VAL A 65 -4.04 -5.70 10.41
CA VAL A 65 -3.56 -6.43 9.23
C VAL A 65 -2.44 -7.41 9.60
N ALA A 66 -1.51 -7.00 10.46
CA ALA A 66 -0.38 -7.81 10.88
C ALA A 66 -0.78 -9.03 11.72
N ASP A 67 -1.89 -8.95 12.44
CA ASP A 67 -2.44 -10.07 13.23
C ASP A 67 -3.18 -11.12 12.37
N GLN A 68 -3.44 -10.82 11.09
CA GLN A 68 -4.12 -11.78 10.21
C GLN A 68 -3.20 -12.93 9.79
N LYS A 69 -3.77 -14.13 9.78
CA LYS A 69 -3.07 -15.32 9.26
C LYS A 69 -3.07 -15.34 7.73
N PRO A 70 -2.09 -15.99 7.06
CA PRO A 70 -2.02 -16.08 5.60
C PRO A 70 -3.29 -16.59 4.91
N GLU A 71 -4.07 -17.46 5.59
CA GLU A 71 -5.33 -18.00 5.08
C GLU A 71 -6.39 -16.91 4.87
N PHE A 72 -6.40 -15.88 5.72
CA PHE A 72 -7.30 -14.74 5.59
C PHE A 72 -7.08 -14.00 4.26
N PHE A 73 -5.82 -13.73 3.91
CA PHE A 73 -5.48 -13.05 2.66
C PHE A 73 -5.77 -13.94 1.45
N THR A 74 -5.50 -15.24 1.56
CA THR A 74 -5.83 -16.21 0.51
C THR A 74 -7.33 -16.19 0.21
N HIS A 75 -8.16 -16.24 1.25
CA HIS A 75 -9.61 -16.16 1.11
C HIS A 75 -10.06 -14.83 0.50
N LEU A 76 -9.54 -13.69 0.98
CA LEU A 76 -9.86 -12.38 0.41
C LEU A 76 -9.55 -12.29 -1.10
N ILE A 77 -8.40 -12.82 -1.52
CA ILE A 77 -8.01 -12.84 -2.94
C ILE A 77 -8.93 -13.78 -3.72
N ALA A 78 -9.20 -14.98 -3.21
CA ALA A 78 -10.07 -15.95 -3.86
C ALA A 78 -11.48 -15.40 -4.06
N THR A 79 -12.07 -14.78 -3.04
CA THR A 79 -13.39 -14.13 -3.11
C THR A 79 -13.40 -13.00 -4.13
N ARG A 80 -12.37 -12.15 -4.16
CA ARG A 80 -12.26 -11.07 -5.17
C ARG A 80 -12.16 -11.60 -6.60
N LEU A 81 -11.54 -12.76 -6.79
CA LEU A 81 -11.38 -13.42 -8.09
C LEU A 81 -12.56 -14.33 -8.45
N GLY A 82 -13.58 -14.46 -7.60
CA GLY A 82 -14.74 -15.32 -7.81
C GLY A 82 -14.42 -16.81 -7.74
N ALA A 83 -13.36 -17.20 -7.03
CA ALA A 83 -12.91 -18.58 -6.90
C ALA A 83 -13.52 -19.32 -5.70
N VAL A 84 -14.40 -18.67 -4.94
CA VAL A 84 -15.14 -19.27 -3.81
C VAL A 84 -16.62 -19.29 -4.20
N GLU A 85 -17.21 -20.48 -4.32
CA GLU A 85 -18.67 -20.68 -4.39
C GLU A 85 -19.21 -20.85 -2.96
N ASP A 86 -20.39 -20.30 -2.68
CA ASP A 86 -21.08 -20.30 -1.37
C ASP A 86 -21.33 -21.72 -0.81
#